data_AF-A0A5S9MME2-F1
#
_entry.id   AF-A0A5S9MME2-F1
#
_cell.length_a   1.000
_cell.length_b   1.000
_cell.length_c   1.000
_cell.angle_alpha   90.00
_cell.angle_beta   90.00
_cell.angle_gamma   90.00
#
_symmetry.space_group_name_H-M   'P 1'
#
loop_
_entity.id
_entity.type
_entity.pdbx_description
1 polymer ?
#
loop_
_entity_poly.entity_id
_entity_poly.type
_entity_poly.pdbx_seq_one_letter_code
_entity_poly.pdbx_strand_id
1 'polypeptide(L)' 'MKKPMIQFEHFGFKYRSQAEPTLKDINLTIYEGEKKVLIAGPSGSGKKAH' A
#
# COMPACT_ATOMS: atom_id res chain seq x y z
N MET A 1 -11.53 -17.39 -13.03
CA MET A 1 -11.83 -16.52 -11.87
C MET A 1 -10.51 -15.93 -11.38
N LYS A 2 -10.44 -14.64 -11.05
CA LYS A 2 -9.19 -14.03 -10.54
C LYS A 2 -9.01 -14.45 -9.08
N LYS A 3 -7.85 -15.04 -8.73
CA LYS A 3 -7.55 -15.48 -7.36
C LYS A 3 -6.76 -14.39 -6.64
N PRO A 4 -7.23 -13.86 -5.50
CA PRO A 4 -6.48 -12.88 -4.73
C PRO A 4 -5.19 -13.52 -4.18
N MET A 5 -4.05 -12.87 -4.39
CA MET A 5 -2.73 -13.33 -3.96
C MET A 5 -2.20 -12.51 -2.77
N ILE A 6 -2.41 -11.19 -2.79
CA ILE A 6 -2.01 -10.28 -1.71
C ILE A 6 -3.20 -9.39 -1.39
N GLN A 7 -3.54 -9.26 -0.10
CA GLN A 7 -4.66 -8.46 0.34
C GLN A 7 -4.25 -7.63 1.56
N PHE A 8 -4.46 -6.33 1.47
CA PHE A 8 -4.35 -5.36 2.55
C PHE A 8 -5.77 -4.90 2.89
N GLU A 9 -6.15 -5.03 4.15
CA GLU A 9 -7.42 -4.55 4.68
C GLU A 9 -7.13 -3.56 5.80
N HIS A 10 -7.68 -2.36 5.70
CA HIS A 10 -7.49 -1.27 6.66
C HIS A 10 -6.02 -1.00 7.01
N PHE A 11 -5.11 -1.15 6.03
CA PHE A 11 -3.68 -1.05 6.26
C PHE A 11 -3.25 0.40 6.51
N GLY A 12 -2.57 0.61 7.62
CA GLY A 12 -1.93 1.87 7.98
C GLY A 12 -0.42 1.75 7.97
N PHE A 13 0.27 2.76 7.47
CA PHE A 13 1.73 2.84 7.51
C PHE A 13 2.16 4.19 8.09
N LYS A 14 3.18 4.15 8.94
CA LYS A 14 3.78 5.34 9.54
C LYS A 14 5.29 5.19 9.60
N TYR A 15 6.02 6.19 9.11
CA TYR A 15 7.46 6.28 9.39
C TYR A 15 7.70 6.56 10.87
N ARG A 16 8.68 5.89 11.48
CA ARG A 16 8.99 6.09 12.91
C ARG A 16 9.26 7.55 13.29
N SER A 17 9.76 8.36 12.36
CA SER A 17 10.06 9.77 12.55
C SER A 17 8.83 10.70 12.46
N GLN A 18 7.66 10.21 12.04
CA GLN A 18 6.45 11.01 11.89
C GLN A 18 5.44 10.76 13.02
N ALA A 19 4.84 11.83 13.52
CA ALA A 19 3.79 11.76 14.53
C ALA A 19 2.51 11.13 13.93
N GLU A 20 2.12 11.59 12.74
CA GLU A 20 0.92 11.17 12.01
C GLU A 20 1.18 9.99 11.03
N PRO A 21 0.22 9.08 10.86
CA PRO A 21 0.31 8.02 9.85
C PRO A 21 0.41 8.57 8.42
N THR A 22 1.36 8.03 7.65
CA THR A 22 1.62 8.40 6.25
C THR A 22 0.59 7.78 5.30
N LEU A 23 0.19 6.53 5.57
CA LEU A 23 -0.93 5.87 4.92
C LEU A 23 -1.99 5.56 5.98
N LYS A 24 -3.24 5.89 5.69
CA LYS A 24 -4.39 5.65 6.56
C LYS A 24 -5.41 4.86 5.75
N ASP A 25 -5.89 3.76 6.32
CA ASP A 25 -7.03 2.98 5.82
C ASP A 25 -6.92 2.53 4.35
N ILE A 26 -5.80 1.88 4.01
CA ILE A 26 -5.57 1.36 2.66
C ILE A 26 -6.18 -0.04 2.52
N ASN A 27 -7.10 -0.17 1.56
CA ASN A 27 -7.65 -1.45 1.12
C ASN A 27 -7.12 -1.75 -0.29
N LEU A 28 -6.32 -2.82 -0.44
CA LEU A 28 -5.69 -3.20 -1.70
C LEU A 28 -5.71 -4.71 -1.88
N THR A 29 -6.27 -5.18 -2.99
CA THR A 29 -6.26 -6.59 -3.38
C THR A 29 -5.50 -6.74 -4.69
N ILE A 30 -4.46 -7.57 -4.69
CA ILE A 30 -3.64 -7.93 -5.85
C ILE A 30 -3.98 -9.36 -6.23
N TYR A 31 -4.32 -9.59 -7.49
CA TYR A 31 -4.71 -10.90 -7.99
C TYR A 31 -3.56 -11.63 -8.67
N GLU A 32 -3.55 -12.96 -8.64
CA GLU A 32 -2.58 -13.80 -9.34
C GLU A 32 -2.48 -13.39 -10.83
N GLY A 33 -1.25 -13.09 -11.29
CA GLY A 33 -0.97 -12.64 -12.66
C GLY A 33 -0.83 -11.12 -12.83
N GLU A 34 -1.18 -10.30 -11.83
CA GLU A 34 -0.87 -8.86 -11.83
C GLU A 34 0.62 -8.63 -11.54
N LYS A 35 1.40 -8.41 -12.60
CA LYS A 35 2.87 -8.28 -12.50
C LYS A 35 3.36 -6.91 -12.03
N LYS A 36 2.50 -5.88 -12.02
CA LYS A 36 2.87 -4.50 -11.71
C LYS A 36 1.77 -3.82 -10.91
N VAL A 37 2.06 -3.47 -9.66
CA VAL A 37 1.24 -2.58 -8.85
C VAL A 37 1.99 -1.27 -8.74
N LEU A 38 1.48 -0.23 -9.41
CA LEU A 38 2.05 1.11 -9.34
C LEU A 38 1.41 1.87 -8.18
N ILE A 39 2.13 2.05 -7.09
CA ILE A 39 1.71 2.95 -6.02
C ILE A 39 2.10 4.36 -6.46
N ALA A 40 1.11 5.17 -6.84
CA ALA A 40 1.28 6.59 -7.20
C ALA A 40 0.73 7.49 -6.08
N GLY A 41 1.35 8.66 -5.90
CA GLY A 41 1.03 9.57 -4.80
C GLY A 41 1.96 10.80 -4.78
N PRO A 42 1.62 11.88 -4.09
CA PRO A 42 2.48 13.06 -3.96
C PRO A 42 3.83 12.71 -3.32
N SER A 43 4.88 13.51 -3.56
CA SER A 43 6.17 13.33 -2.89
C SER A 43 5.98 13.41 -1.37
N GLY A 44 6.49 12.41 -0.63
CA GLY A 44 6.27 12.30 0.83
C GLY A 44 5.14 11.36 1.27
N SER A 45 4.36 10.79 0.35
CA SER A 45 3.23 9.86 0.62
C SER A 45 3.62 8.44 1.08
N GLY A 46 4.89 8.19 1.42
CA GLY A 46 5.31 6.87 1.91
C GLY A 46 5.52 5.79 0.85
N LYS A 47 5.63 6.17 -0.42
CA LYS A 47 5.97 5.24 -1.52
C LYS A 47 7.35 4.57 -1.42
N LYS A 48 8.23 5.05 -0.54
CA LYS A 48 9.54 4.43 -0.32
C LYS A 48 9.40 3.31 0.70
N ALA A 49 9.26 2.08 0.22
CA ALA A 49 9.54 0.87 0.97
C ALA A 49 11.00 0.44 0.69
N HIS A 50 11.78 0.25 1.74
CA HIS A 50 12.94 -0.66 1.73
C HIS A 50 12.45 -2.05 2.10
#